data_AF-A0A4Z0ELQ5-F1
#
_entry.id   AF-A0A4Z0ELQ5-F1
#
_cell.length_a   1.000
_cell.length_b   1.000
_cell.length_c   1.000
_cell.angle_alpha   90.00
_cell.angle_beta   90.00
_cell.angle_gamma   90.00
#
_symmetry.space_group_name_H-M   'P 1'
#
loop_
_entity.id
_entity.type
_entity.pdbx_description
1 polymer ?
#
loop_
_entity_poly.entity_id
_entity_poly.type
_entity_poly.pdbx_seq_one_letter_code
_entity_poly.pdbx_strand_id
1 'polypeptide(L)'
;MDKTPVMVVQVNFQEYHATPRRVGAAFTTDAAGQPVVVHRGHIGGGREGIGLQLMLEAYAGERAVLCEEDGTQTPCFVVAQVESPLFGKQLAAFVTNVQRLKQTTTHPGLSGIAPSLLKFDSQIFQPERLGSSARSGTNKVDFTHAVVVNELEKQLKKLVAPRGWLTSSDVHRDLLLLDEGGARALFEVKSMLTTQTLCTGLGQLLLYSAPLPEVKRILVLPEKLPVSVQQQLAHWGIQALQYDWQGTSVRFQHLAKLVARL
;
A
#
# COMPACT_ATOMS: atom_id res chain seq x y z
N MET A 1 -22.08 -5.47 23.32
CA MET A 1 -22.41 -5.40 21.88
C MET A 1 -21.91 -6.67 21.24
N ASP A 2 -22.84 -7.50 20.80
CA ASP A 2 -22.56 -8.73 20.07
C ASP A 2 -21.99 -8.34 18.70
N LYS A 3 -20.68 -8.52 18.48
CA LYS A 3 -20.06 -8.14 17.21
C LYS A 3 -20.20 -9.33 16.27
N THR A 4 -21.30 -9.38 15.53
CA THR A 4 -21.42 -10.29 14.40
C THR A 4 -20.24 -10.04 13.46
N PRO A 5 -19.40 -11.06 13.16
CA PRO A 5 -18.26 -10.87 12.29
C PRO A 5 -18.75 -10.45 10.90
N VAL A 6 -18.23 -9.33 10.41
CA VAL A 6 -18.52 -8.82 9.07
C VAL A 6 -17.44 -9.32 8.11
N MET A 7 -17.85 -9.99 7.03
CA MET A 7 -16.93 -10.44 5.99
C MET A 7 -16.33 -9.25 5.24
N VAL A 8 -15.00 -9.08 5.33
CA VAL A 8 -14.26 -8.02 4.63
C VAL A 8 -14.00 -8.42 3.17
N VAL A 9 -13.41 -9.59 2.95
CA VAL A 9 -13.08 -10.12 1.63
C VAL A 9 -12.96 -11.63 1.74
N GLN A 10 -13.30 -12.34 0.68
CA GLN A 10 -13.09 -13.78 0.57
C GLN A 10 -11.86 -14.04 -0.30
N VAL A 11 -10.89 -14.80 0.21
CA VAL A 11 -9.75 -15.29 -0.59
C VAL A 11 -9.95 -16.79 -0.77
N ASN A 12 -10.72 -17.15 -1.80
CA ASN A 12 -11.09 -18.52 -2.12
C ASN A 12 -10.36 -19.03 -3.36
N PHE A 13 -10.01 -20.31 -3.37
CA PHE A 13 -9.33 -20.98 -4.47
C PHE A 13 -10.28 -21.98 -5.12
N GLN A 14 -10.19 -22.16 -6.43
CA GLN A 14 -10.99 -23.17 -7.13
C GLN A 14 -10.28 -24.51 -7.02
N GLU A 15 -11.05 -25.58 -6.81
CA GLU A 15 -10.55 -26.92 -7.06
C GLU A 15 -10.32 -27.11 -8.57
N TYR A 16 -9.29 -27.89 -8.91
CA TYR A 16 -8.79 -28.09 -10.28
C TYR A 16 -9.86 -28.53 -11.31
N HIS A 17 -10.98 -29.11 -10.86
CA HIS A 17 -12.06 -29.62 -11.73
C HIS A 17 -13.37 -28.81 -11.66
N ALA A 18 -13.40 -27.69 -10.94
CA ALA A 18 -14.59 -26.83 -10.87
C ALA A 18 -14.75 -25.97 -12.14
N THR A 19 -15.99 -25.61 -12.48
CA THR A 19 -16.27 -24.74 -13.63
C THR A 19 -15.50 -23.41 -13.48
N PRO A 20 -14.65 -23.04 -14.44
CA PRO A 20 -13.83 -21.84 -14.33
C PRO A 20 -14.76 -20.64 -14.25
N ARG A 21 -14.40 -19.63 -13.43
CA ARG A 21 -14.95 -18.25 -13.36
C ARG A 21 -15.79 -17.88 -12.12
N ARG A 22 -15.91 -18.71 -11.08
CA ARG A 22 -16.70 -18.34 -9.87
C ARG A 22 -15.90 -17.91 -8.64
N VAL A 23 -14.58 -17.94 -8.66
CA VAL A 23 -13.77 -17.84 -7.45
C VAL A 23 -12.77 -16.67 -7.54
N GLY A 24 -12.65 -15.92 -6.44
CA GLY A 24 -11.97 -14.63 -6.39
C GLY A 24 -10.45 -14.71 -6.44
N ALA A 25 -9.81 -15.77 -5.93
CA ALA A 25 -8.36 -15.91 -5.90
C ALA A 25 -7.82 -17.01 -6.83
N ALA A 26 -6.53 -16.96 -7.12
CA ALA A 26 -5.78 -17.96 -7.85
C ALA A 26 -4.34 -18.07 -7.34
N PHE A 27 -3.76 -19.26 -7.45
CA PHE A 27 -2.32 -19.44 -7.41
C PHE A 27 -1.75 -19.24 -8.81
N THR A 28 -0.64 -18.53 -8.92
CA THR A 28 0.10 -18.32 -10.16
C THR A 28 1.58 -18.13 -9.85
N THR A 29 2.41 -17.86 -10.86
CA THR A 29 3.83 -17.56 -10.69
C THR A 29 4.13 -16.14 -11.13
N ASP A 30 5.02 -15.45 -10.41
CA ASP A 30 5.57 -14.18 -10.88
C ASP A 30 6.55 -14.37 -12.06
N ALA A 31 7.10 -13.27 -12.56
CA ALA A 31 8.07 -13.31 -13.67
C ALA A 31 9.38 -14.05 -13.33
N ALA A 32 9.67 -14.29 -12.06
CA ALA A 32 10.81 -15.08 -11.58
C ALA A 32 10.43 -16.54 -11.29
N GLY A 33 9.22 -16.97 -11.66
CA GLY A 33 8.72 -18.32 -11.44
C GLY A 33 8.33 -18.61 -9.99
N GLN A 34 8.25 -17.60 -9.12
CA GLN A 34 7.92 -17.80 -7.71
C GLN A 34 6.41 -17.88 -7.51
N PRO A 35 5.91 -18.83 -6.70
CA PRO A 35 4.49 -18.99 -6.48
C PRO A 35 3.91 -17.80 -5.69
N VAL A 36 2.83 -17.23 -6.22
CA VAL A 36 2.09 -16.10 -5.65
C VAL A 36 0.59 -16.36 -5.63
N VAL A 37 -0.10 -15.75 -4.68
CA VAL A 37 -1.56 -15.67 -4.63
C VAL A 37 -1.99 -14.33 -5.21
N VAL A 38 -2.94 -14.37 -6.13
CA VAL A 38 -3.60 -13.19 -6.69
C VAL A 38 -5.10 -13.23 -6.42
N HIS A 39 -5.74 -12.06 -6.42
CA HIS A 39 -7.19 -11.89 -6.29
C HIS A 39 -7.73 -11.07 -7.47
N ARG A 40 -8.82 -11.50 -8.10
CA ARG A 40 -9.46 -10.87 -9.29
C ARG A 40 -10.30 -9.63 -8.95
N GLY A 41 -10.15 -9.06 -7.76
CA GLY A 41 -10.84 -7.83 -7.36
C GLY A 41 -12.35 -7.94 -7.06
N HIS A 42 -12.96 -9.12 -7.16
CA HIS A 42 -14.36 -9.34 -6.77
C HIS A 42 -14.54 -9.33 -5.23
N ILE A 43 -14.39 -8.16 -4.62
CA ILE A 43 -14.39 -7.98 -3.16
C ILE A 43 -15.82 -7.86 -2.58
N GLY A 44 -16.76 -8.68 -3.05
CA GLY A 44 -18.21 -8.54 -2.81
C GLY A 44 -18.68 -8.34 -1.36
N GLY A 45 -20.00 -8.09 -1.22
CA GLY A 45 -20.68 -7.84 0.06
C GLY A 45 -22.08 -7.22 -0.07
N GLY A 46 -22.69 -7.25 -1.26
CA GLY A 46 -24.07 -6.80 -1.51
C GLY A 46 -24.31 -5.29 -1.53
N ARG A 47 -23.26 -4.46 -1.44
CA ARG A 47 -23.38 -2.99 -1.50
C ARG A 47 -23.04 -2.48 -2.90
N GLU A 48 -23.92 -1.66 -3.46
CA GLU A 48 -23.72 -0.98 -4.74
C GLU A 48 -22.43 -0.13 -4.72
N GLY A 49 -21.66 -0.15 -5.82
CA GLY A 49 -20.37 0.56 -5.93
C GLY A 49 -19.15 -0.13 -5.31
N ILE A 50 -19.29 -1.24 -4.59
CA ILE A 50 -18.18 -2.00 -4.00
C ILE A 50 -17.91 -3.27 -4.83
N GLY A 51 -16.94 -3.20 -5.73
CA GLY A 51 -16.59 -4.30 -6.65
C GLY A 51 -15.25 -4.12 -7.36
N LEU A 52 -15.09 -4.78 -8.50
CA LEU A 52 -13.84 -4.75 -9.29
C LEU A 52 -13.44 -3.33 -9.70
N GLN A 53 -14.39 -2.49 -10.09
CA GLN A 53 -14.11 -1.11 -10.50
C GLN A 53 -13.49 -0.28 -9.36
N LEU A 54 -14.04 -0.37 -8.15
CA LEU A 54 -13.46 0.30 -6.97
C LEU A 54 -12.03 -0.18 -6.69
N MET A 55 -11.79 -1.50 -6.82
CA MET A 55 -10.44 -2.03 -6.70
C MET A 55 -9.51 -1.49 -7.80
N LEU A 56 -9.96 -1.42 -9.05
CA LEU A 56 -9.21 -0.88 -10.20
C LEU A 56 -8.97 0.63 -10.13
N GLU A 57 -9.79 1.38 -9.42
CA GLU A 57 -9.65 2.83 -9.33
C GLU A 57 -8.87 3.26 -8.08
N ALA A 58 -9.04 2.56 -6.96
CA ALA A 58 -8.61 3.06 -5.66
C ALA A 58 -7.86 2.05 -4.77
N TYR A 59 -7.61 0.80 -5.22
CA TYR A 59 -6.74 -0.09 -4.47
C TYR A 59 -5.28 0.35 -4.57
N ALA A 60 -4.69 0.69 -3.42
CA ALA A 60 -3.31 1.17 -3.29
C ALA A 60 -2.24 0.05 -3.19
N GLY A 61 -2.64 -1.22 -3.20
CA GLY A 61 -1.71 -2.35 -3.19
C GLY A 61 -1.30 -2.81 -4.60
N GLU A 62 -0.45 -3.83 -4.64
CA GLU A 62 0.14 -4.33 -5.89
C GLU A 62 -0.89 -4.88 -6.86
N ARG A 63 -0.70 -4.57 -8.15
CA ARG A 63 -1.54 -5.01 -9.27
C ARG A 63 -0.73 -5.82 -10.26
N ALA A 64 -1.38 -6.80 -10.86
CA ALA A 64 -0.80 -7.62 -11.91
C ALA A 64 -1.83 -7.92 -13.00
N VAL A 65 -1.35 -8.54 -14.08
CA VAL A 65 -2.19 -9.13 -15.12
C VAL A 65 -1.96 -10.64 -15.07
N LEU A 66 -3.02 -11.39 -14.77
CA LEU A 66 -3.02 -12.83 -14.83
C LEU A 66 -3.24 -13.28 -16.28
N CYS A 67 -2.33 -14.09 -16.81
CA CYS A 67 -2.53 -14.79 -18.08
C CYS A 67 -3.17 -16.15 -17.79
N GLU A 68 -4.41 -16.34 -18.24
CA GLU A 68 -5.15 -17.59 -18.09
C GLU A 68 -4.73 -18.61 -19.18
N GLU A 69 -5.09 -19.88 -19.01
CA GLU A 69 -4.68 -20.96 -19.95
C GLU A 69 -5.18 -20.74 -21.39
N ASP A 70 -6.32 -20.08 -21.56
CA ASP A 70 -6.89 -19.73 -22.86
C ASP A 70 -6.27 -18.47 -23.50
N GLY A 71 -5.22 -17.92 -22.86
CA GLY A 71 -4.54 -16.69 -23.28
C GLY A 71 -5.25 -15.41 -22.84
N THR A 72 -6.37 -15.49 -22.12
CA THR A 72 -7.08 -14.32 -21.60
C THR A 72 -6.22 -13.59 -20.57
N GLN A 73 -6.15 -12.27 -20.69
CA GLN A 73 -5.47 -11.40 -19.74
C GLN A 73 -6.47 -10.77 -18.78
N THR A 74 -6.37 -11.11 -17.49
CA THR A 74 -7.30 -10.66 -16.45
C THR A 74 -6.56 -9.76 -15.45
N PRO A 75 -7.01 -8.51 -15.22
CA PRO A 75 -6.48 -7.68 -14.15
C PRO A 75 -6.67 -8.35 -12.78
N CYS A 76 -5.62 -8.37 -11.97
CA CYS A 76 -5.66 -8.94 -10.63
C CYS A 76 -4.82 -8.12 -9.64
N PHE A 77 -4.97 -8.44 -8.37
CA PHE A 77 -4.32 -7.80 -7.24
C PHE A 77 -3.49 -8.84 -6.53
N VAL A 78 -2.21 -8.57 -6.31
CA VAL A 78 -1.35 -9.57 -5.69
C VAL A 78 -1.56 -9.57 -4.19
N VAL A 79 -1.83 -10.74 -3.63
CA VAL A 79 -2.20 -10.94 -2.22
C VAL A 79 -0.97 -11.26 -1.39
N ALA A 80 -0.18 -12.24 -1.81
CA ALA A 80 0.99 -12.72 -1.08
C ALA A 80 1.91 -13.60 -1.94
N GLN A 81 3.19 -13.68 -1.57
CA GLN A 81 4.12 -14.72 -2.04
C GLN A 81 3.96 -15.97 -1.18
N VAL A 82 3.64 -17.11 -1.80
CA VAL A 82 3.30 -18.35 -1.09
C VAL A 82 4.43 -18.82 -0.19
N GLU A 83 5.66 -18.77 -0.68
CA GLU A 83 6.85 -19.24 0.04
C GLU A 83 7.48 -18.16 0.93
N SER A 84 6.88 -16.98 1.01
CA SER A 84 7.41 -15.91 1.85
C SER A 84 7.22 -16.26 3.33
N PRO A 85 8.25 -16.06 4.19
CA PRO A 85 8.06 -16.11 5.63
C PRO A 85 7.07 -15.04 6.14
N LEU A 86 6.71 -14.07 5.29
CA LEU A 86 5.71 -13.04 5.56
C LEU A 86 4.32 -13.36 4.99
N PHE A 87 4.08 -14.53 4.40
CA PHE A 87 2.82 -14.87 3.71
C PHE A 87 1.57 -14.48 4.52
N GLY A 88 1.51 -14.89 5.80
CA GLY A 88 0.38 -14.54 6.67
C GLY A 88 0.22 -13.03 6.90
N LYS A 89 1.33 -12.28 6.98
CA LYS A 89 1.31 -10.81 7.13
C LYS A 89 0.94 -10.12 5.82
N GLN A 90 1.36 -10.65 4.68
CA GLN A 90 0.98 -10.16 3.35
C GLN A 90 -0.52 -10.36 3.10
N LEU A 91 -1.04 -11.55 3.40
CA LEU A 91 -2.47 -11.82 3.34
C LEU A 91 -3.27 -10.90 4.28
N ALA A 92 -2.81 -10.72 5.53
CA ALA A 92 -3.45 -9.79 6.46
C ALA A 92 -3.39 -8.34 5.96
N ALA A 93 -2.30 -7.94 5.30
CA ALA A 93 -2.16 -6.62 4.70
C ALA A 93 -3.16 -6.42 3.55
N PHE A 94 -3.33 -7.43 2.69
CA PHE A 94 -4.35 -7.42 1.64
C PHE A 94 -5.75 -7.22 2.22
N VAL A 95 -6.14 -8.00 3.24
CA VAL A 95 -7.44 -7.89 3.91
C VAL A 95 -7.62 -6.50 4.54
N THR A 96 -6.60 -5.97 5.21
CA THR A 96 -6.62 -4.64 5.83
C THR A 96 -6.82 -3.54 4.78
N ASN A 97 -6.13 -3.62 3.65
CA ASN A 97 -6.25 -2.65 2.57
C ASN A 97 -7.65 -2.68 1.94
N VAL A 98 -8.23 -3.88 1.72
CA VAL A 98 -9.62 -4.00 1.24
C VAL A 98 -10.61 -3.44 2.26
N GLN A 99 -10.40 -3.67 3.56
CA GLN A 99 -11.24 -3.08 4.61
C GLN A 99 -11.23 -1.55 4.55
N ARG A 100 -10.04 -0.94 4.45
CA ARG A 100 -9.90 0.53 4.34
C ARG A 100 -10.59 1.06 3.10
N LEU A 101 -10.38 0.42 1.95
CA LEU A 101 -11.02 0.80 0.68
C LEU A 101 -12.56 0.82 0.80
N LYS A 102 -13.14 -0.16 1.48
CA LYS A 102 -14.59 -0.22 1.75
C LYS A 102 -15.08 0.84 2.74
N GLN A 103 -14.20 1.38 3.59
CA GLN A 103 -14.52 2.44 4.55
C GLN A 103 -14.41 3.84 3.94
N THR A 104 -13.49 4.05 2.99
CA THR A 104 -13.31 5.34 2.30
C THR A 104 -14.56 5.76 1.51
N THR A 105 -15.33 4.80 1.00
CA THR A 105 -16.64 5.01 0.33
C THR A 105 -17.75 5.45 1.29
N THR A 106 -17.52 5.47 2.62
CA THR A 106 -18.53 5.77 3.65
C THR A 106 -18.31 7.13 4.34
N HIS A 107 -17.22 7.84 4.08
CA HIS A 107 -16.89 9.13 4.73
C HIS A 107 -16.88 10.31 3.73
N PRO A 108 -17.93 11.16 3.72
CA PRO A 108 -18.02 12.32 2.83
C PRO A 108 -16.98 13.43 3.09
N GLY A 109 -16.35 13.43 4.28
CA GLY A 109 -15.47 14.52 4.74
C GLY A 109 -14.10 14.61 4.07
N LEU A 110 -13.69 13.62 3.27
CA LEU A 110 -12.46 13.66 2.47
C LEU A 110 -12.73 13.99 0.99
N SER A 111 -14.01 14.16 0.61
CA SER A 111 -14.43 14.46 -0.76
C SER A 111 -14.11 15.90 -1.22
N GLY A 112 -13.49 16.72 -0.35
CA GLY A 112 -13.23 18.14 -0.59
C GLY A 112 -11.84 18.51 -1.10
N ILE A 113 -10.88 17.57 -1.14
CA ILE A 113 -9.57 17.80 -1.78
C ILE A 113 -9.57 17.00 -3.06
N ALA A 114 -10.08 17.59 -4.15
CA ALA A 114 -10.05 16.99 -5.47
C ALA A 114 -8.60 16.54 -5.80
N PRO A 115 -8.35 15.25 -6.09
CA PRO A 115 -7.11 14.83 -6.73
C PRO A 115 -7.21 15.14 -8.23
N SER A 116 -7.45 16.41 -8.59
CA SER A 116 -7.52 16.83 -10.00
C SER A 116 -6.18 17.32 -10.53
N LEU A 117 -5.20 17.60 -9.68
CA LEU A 117 -3.88 18.04 -10.12
C LEU A 117 -2.89 16.89 -10.40
N LEU A 118 -3.21 15.66 -9.99
CA LEU A 118 -2.28 14.53 -10.04
C LEU A 118 -2.95 13.25 -10.52
N LYS A 119 -3.52 13.30 -11.72
CA LYS A 119 -3.44 12.16 -12.64
C LYS A 119 -1.97 12.04 -13.12
N PHE A 120 -1.03 11.94 -12.19
CA PHE A 120 0.30 11.42 -12.51
C PHE A 120 0.08 9.94 -12.74
N ASP A 121 -0.22 9.66 -14.00
CA ASP A 121 -0.25 8.37 -14.64
C ASP A 121 -0.40 7.17 -13.70
N SER A 122 -1.64 6.70 -13.61
CA SER A 122 -1.92 5.28 -13.70
C SER A 122 -1.39 4.69 -15.03
N GLN A 123 -0.11 4.90 -15.36
CA GLN A 123 0.58 4.14 -16.36
C GLN A 123 0.73 2.72 -15.74
N ILE A 124 -0.01 1.66 -16.08
CA ILE A 124 -0.49 1.24 -17.41
C ILE A 124 0.10 2.12 -18.51
N PHE A 125 1.41 1.98 -18.69
CA PHE A 125 2.00 2.32 -19.98
C PHE A 125 1.19 1.57 -21.05
N GLN A 126 0.25 2.27 -21.68
CA GLN A 126 -0.35 1.91 -22.96
C GLN A 126 0.63 2.35 -24.07
N PRO A 127 0.40 2.04 -25.35
CA PRO A 127 0.31 0.76 -26.01
C PRO A 127 1.37 0.69 -27.13
N GLU A 128 2.56 1.26 -26.92
CA GLU A 128 3.67 1.18 -27.89
C GLU A 128 4.44 -0.15 -27.84
N ARG A 129 3.98 -1.10 -26.99
CA ARG A 129 4.51 -2.48 -26.93
C ARG A 129 3.70 -3.47 -27.77
N LEU A 130 2.88 -2.98 -28.69
CA LEU A 130 2.43 -3.73 -29.86
C LEU A 130 3.58 -3.77 -30.89
N GLY A 131 4.56 -4.61 -30.61
CA GLY A 131 5.72 -4.80 -31.47
C GLY A 131 6.98 -5.07 -30.67
N SER A 132 7.33 -6.36 -30.52
CA SER A 132 8.72 -6.79 -30.39
C SER A 132 9.59 -6.06 -29.35
N SER A 133 9.31 -6.28 -28.07
CA SER A 133 10.33 -6.77 -27.13
C SER A 133 9.73 -6.85 -25.73
N ALA A 134 9.64 -8.09 -25.24
CA ALA A 134 9.68 -8.36 -23.83
C ALA A 134 10.99 -7.77 -23.28
N ARG A 135 10.97 -6.50 -22.85
CA ARG A 135 11.92 -6.01 -21.84
C ARG A 135 11.63 -6.85 -20.61
N SER A 136 12.41 -7.93 -20.51
CA SER A 136 12.79 -8.65 -19.31
C SER A 136 13.28 -7.64 -18.27
N GLY A 137 12.34 -6.96 -17.63
CA GLY A 137 12.58 -6.23 -16.39
C GLY A 137 12.24 -7.17 -15.26
N THR A 138 13.25 -7.69 -14.58
CA THR A 138 13.13 -8.45 -13.33
C THR A 138 12.70 -7.53 -12.19
N ASN A 139 11.57 -6.84 -12.34
CA ASN A 139 10.97 -6.09 -11.24
C ASN A 139 10.39 -7.13 -10.29
N LYS A 140 11.21 -7.58 -9.33
CA LYS A 140 10.73 -8.33 -8.18
C LYS A 140 9.64 -7.46 -7.54
N VAL A 141 8.43 -7.97 -7.57
CA VAL A 141 7.31 -7.33 -6.90
C VAL A 141 7.63 -7.26 -5.41
N ASP A 142 7.52 -6.07 -4.82
CA ASP A 142 7.88 -5.86 -3.42
C ASP A 142 6.65 -6.03 -2.52
N PHE A 143 6.51 -7.24 -1.99
CA PHE A 143 5.40 -7.62 -1.11
C PHE A 143 5.56 -7.12 0.32
N THR A 144 6.61 -6.38 0.64
CA THR A 144 6.92 -5.97 2.01
C THR A 144 6.35 -4.60 2.37
N HIS A 145 6.12 -3.73 1.38
CA HIS A 145 5.64 -2.36 1.59
C HIS A 145 4.37 -2.30 2.44
N ALA A 146 3.32 -3.04 2.05
CA ALA A 146 2.05 -3.04 2.78
C ALA A 146 2.19 -3.61 4.21
N VAL A 147 3.12 -4.56 4.42
CA VAL A 147 3.44 -5.10 5.75
C VAL A 147 4.07 -4.02 6.63
N VAL A 148 5.01 -3.25 6.09
CA VAL A 148 5.68 -2.14 6.80
C VAL A 148 4.69 -1.03 7.13
N VAL A 149 3.88 -0.58 6.17
CA VAL A 149 2.85 0.47 6.38
C VAL A 149 1.88 0.07 7.49
N ASN A 150 1.38 -1.17 7.46
CA ASN A 150 0.40 -1.63 8.45
C ASN A 150 1.00 -1.80 9.85
N GLU A 151 2.26 -2.25 9.95
CA GLU A 151 2.94 -2.31 11.25
C GLU A 151 3.27 -0.90 11.78
N LEU A 152 3.64 0.04 10.91
CA LEU A 152 3.83 1.45 11.27
C LEU A 152 2.55 2.06 11.82
N GLU A 153 1.43 1.91 11.10
CA GLU A 153 0.13 2.40 11.53
C GLU A 153 -0.25 1.83 12.90
N LYS A 154 -0.12 0.51 13.08
CA LYS A 154 -0.44 -0.17 14.33
C LYS A 154 0.37 0.38 15.51
N GLN A 155 1.66 0.62 15.32
CA GLN A 155 2.51 1.19 16.37
C GLN A 155 2.17 2.66 16.64
N LEU A 156 1.91 3.45 15.60
CA LEU A 156 1.46 4.84 15.72
C LEU A 156 0.14 4.95 16.48
N LYS A 157 -0.89 4.18 16.10
CA LYS A 157 -2.19 4.14 16.80
C LYS A 157 -2.02 3.95 18.31
N LYS A 158 -1.16 3.02 18.72
CA LYS A 158 -0.86 2.79 20.15
C LYS A 158 -0.19 3.98 20.82
N LEU A 159 0.76 4.61 20.15
CA LEU A 159 1.53 5.73 20.70
C LEU A 159 0.70 7.02 20.82
N VAL A 160 -0.30 7.19 19.95
CA VAL A 160 -1.05 8.45 19.84
C VAL A 160 -2.47 8.37 20.40
N ALA A 161 -3.02 7.18 20.63
CA ALA A 161 -4.33 6.99 21.25
C ALA A 161 -4.51 7.78 22.57
N PRO A 162 -3.52 7.87 23.49
CA PRO A 162 -3.66 8.68 24.70
C PRO A 162 -3.81 10.19 24.44
N ARG A 163 -3.41 10.67 23.25
CA ARG A 163 -3.53 12.08 22.83
C ARG A 163 -4.82 12.36 22.06
N GLY A 164 -5.67 11.35 21.82
CA GLY A 164 -6.87 11.48 21.00
C GLY A 164 -6.60 11.63 19.49
N TRP A 165 -5.35 11.44 19.05
CA TRP A 165 -5.00 11.55 17.63
C TRP A 165 -5.41 10.30 16.84
N LEU A 166 -5.57 10.48 15.54
CA LEU A 166 -6.02 9.45 14.60
C LEU A 166 -4.98 9.19 13.52
N THR A 167 -5.02 8.01 12.91
CA THR A 167 -4.26 7.70 11.70
C THR A 167 -5.22 7.53 10.52
N SER A 168 -4.79 7.96 9.34
CA SER A 168 -5.54 7.84 8.09
C SER A 168 -4.61 7.46 6.94
N SER A 169 -5.14 6.90 5.87
CA SER A 169 -4.40 6.60 4.63
C SER A 169 -5.34 6.78 3.44
N ASP A 170 -4.79 7.08 2.26
CA ASP A 170 -5.55 7.15 1.02
C ASP A 170 -4.74 6.60 -0.18
N VAL A 171 -5.26 6.76 -1.40
CA VAL A 171 -4.65 6.24 -2.63
C VAL A 171 -3.27 6.84 -2.91
N HIS A 172 -3.01 8.05 -2.43
CA HIS A 172 -1.79 8.80 -2.73
C HIS A 172 -0.83 8.90 -1.55
N ARG A 173 -1.32 8.72 -0.33
CA ARG A 173 -0.55 8.87 0.91
C ARG A 173 -0.62 7.59 1.74
N ASP A 174 0.55 7.03 2.01
CA ASP A 174 0.68 5.81 2.81
C ASP A 174 0.07 5.96 4.20
N LEU A 175 0.45 7.03 4.93
CA LEU A 175 -0.07 7.27 6.26
C LEU A 175 -0.02 8.74 6.69
N LEU A 176 -1.15 9.24 7.17
CA LEU A 176 -1.31 10.53 7.83
C LEU A 176 -1.59 10.34 9.32
N LEU A 177 -1.01 11.22 10.12
CA LEU A 177 -1.35 11.42 11.52
C LEU A 177 -2.18 12.69 11.66
N LEU A 178 -3.33 12.57 12.30
CA LEU A 178 -4.31 13.64 12.44
C LEU A 178 -4.58 13.94 13.91
N ASP A 179 -4.82 15.19 14.23
CA ASP A 179 -5.43 15.60 15.50
C ASP A 179 -6.64 16.52 15.25
N GLU A 180 -7.12 17.20 16.30
CA GLU A 180 -8.26 18.13 16.18
C GLU A 180 -7.99 19.31 15.22
N GLY A 181 -6.73 19.71 15.07
CA GLY A 181 -6.31 20.82 14.19
C GLY A 181 -6.02 20.41 12.75
N GLY A 182 -6.03 19.10 12.44
CA GLY A 182 -5.79 18.57 11.10
C GLY A 182 -4.55 17.69 11.00
N ALA A 183 -3.84 17.76 9.87
CA ALA A 183 -2.70 16.89 9.60
C ALA A 183 -1.44 17.32 10.35
N ARG A 184 -0.91 16.43 11.20
CA ARG A 184 0.34 16.64 11.97
C ARG A 184 1.56 16.09 11.24
N ALA A 185 1.43 14.91 10.67
CA ALA A 185 2.52 14.24 9.99
C ALA A 185 2.05 13.40 8.80
N LEU A 186 2.85 13.40 7.75
CA LEU A 186 2.73 12.55 6.58
C LEU A 186 3.94 11.63 6.53
N PHE A 187 3.68 10.33 6.49
CA PHE A 187 4.68 9.28 6.34
C PHE A 187 4.61 8.71 4.93
N GLU A 188 5.76 8.58 4.29
CA GLU A 188 5.95 7.90 3.02
C GLU A 188 6.91 6.72 3.24
N VAL A 189 6.49 5.51 2.93
CA VAL A 189 7.21 4.27 3.19
C VAL A 189 7.85 3.75 1.92
N LYS A 190 9.17 3.57 1.96
CA LYS A 190 9.91 2.85 0.93
C LYS A 190 10.45 1.55 1.50
N SER A 191 10.22 0.48 0.75
CA SER A 191 10.62 -0.89 1.10
C SER A 191 12.09 -1.18 0.78
N MET A 192 12.72 -0.31 -0.01
CA MET A 192 14.13 -0.40 -0.40
C MET A 192 14.78 0.99 -0.44
N LEU A 193 16.10 1.04 -0.23
CA LEU A 193 16.89 2.25 -0.39
C LEU A 193 17.69 2.22 -1.70
N THR A 194 17.20 2.94 -2.71
CA THR A 194 17.89 3.20 -3.98
C THR A 194 17.74 4.68 -4.32
N THR A 195 18.56 5.21 -5.22
CA THR A 195 18.41 6.60 -5.69
C THR A 195 17.00 6.83 -6.26
N GLN A 196 16.46 5.87 -7.01
CA GLN A 196 15.12 5.96 -7.57
C GLN A 196 14.04 6.00 -6.46
N THR A 197 14.06 5.07 -5.50
CA THR A 197 13.07 5.04 -4.42
C THR A 197 13.16 6.26 -3.52
N LEU A 198 14.38 6.78 -3.29
CA LEU A 198 14.61 8.03 -2.57
C LEU A 198 14.01 9.23 -3.30
N CYS A 199 14.31 9.40 -4.59
CA CYS A 199 13.79 10.49 -5.41
C CYS A 199 12.25 10.44 -5.50
N THR A 200 11.68 9.25 -5.73
CA THR A 200 10.23 9.07 -5.79
C THR A 200 9.56 9.38 -4.45
N GLY A 201 10.10 8.88 -3.34
CA GLY A 201 9.55 9.16 -2.00
C GLY A 201 9.65 10.64 -1.62
N LEU A 202 10.75 11.31 -1.97
CA LEU A 202 10.90 12.76 -1.82
C LEU A 202 9.83 13.53 -2.61
N GLY A 203 9.65 13.17 -3.88
CA GLY A 203 8.65 13.79 -4.75
C GLY A 203 7.23 13.62 -4.21
N GLN A 204 6.85 12.42 -3.80
CA GLN A 204 5.53 12.14 -3.22
C GLN A 204 5.30 12.91 -1.92
N LEU A 205 6.28 12.96 -1.01
CA LEU A 205 6.17 13.76 0.20
C LEU A 205 5.96 15.23 -0.09
N LEU A 206 6.76 15.83 -0.97
CA LEU A 206 6.64 17.24 -1.33
C LEU A 206 5.28 17.54 -1.96
N LEU A 207 4.86 16.68 -2.87
CA LEU A 207 3.68 16.89 -3.68
C LEU A 207 2.38 16.69 -2.91
N TYR A 208 2.29 15.62 -2.12
CA TYR A 208 1.07 15.28 -1.39
C TYR A 208 0.96 15.97 -0.02
N SER A 209 2.03 16.60 0.46
CA SER A 209 1.99 17.52 1.61
C SER A 209 1.65 18.95 1.22
N ALA A 210 1.82 19.36 -0.04
CA ALA A 210 1.54 20.73 -0.47
C ALA A 210 0.16 21.29 -0.06
N PRO A 211 -0.96 20.51 -0.11
CA PRO A 211 -2.25 21.02 0.34
C PRO A 211 -2.46 20.94 1.87
N LEU A 212 -1.49 20.41 2.63
CA LEU A 212 -1.59 20.18 4.07
C LEU A 212 -0.76 21.23 4.83
N PRO A 213 -1.40 22.15 5.57
CA PRO A 213 -0.68 23.20 6.29
C PRO A 213 0.20 22.59 7.40
N GLU A 214 1.45 23.05 7.49
CA GLU A 214 2.41 22.75 8.57
C GLU A 214 2.68 21.26 8.87
N VAL A 215 2.36 20.36 7.93
CA VAL A 215 2.55 18.92 8.12
C VAL A 215 4.04 18.54 8.17
N LYS A 216 4.42 17.73 9.16
CA LYS A 216 5.76 17.13 9.20
C LYS A 216 5.86 16.03 8.15
N ARG A 217 6.92 16.03 7.36
CA ARG A 217 7.17 15.02 6.32
C ARG A 217 8.18 14.01 6.82
N ILE A 218 7.81 12.74 6.82
CA ILE A 218 8.66 11.65 7.30
C ILE A 218 8.82 10.62 6.18
N LEU A 219 10.06 10.40 5.77
CA LEU A 219 10.43 9.33 4.84
C LEU A 219 10.88 8.11 5.63
N VAL A 220 10.22 6.97 5.42
CA VAL A 220 10.44 5.73 6.17
C VAL A 220 11.22 4.73 5.30
N LEU A 221 12.38 4.26 5.77
CA LEU A 221 13.35 3.49 4.97
C LEU A 221 13.97 2.32 5.77
N PRO A 222 14.32 1.18 5.13
CA PRO A 222 14.87 -0.01 5.81
C PRO A 222 16.32 0.16 6.28
N GLU A 223 17.01 1.20 5.82
CA GLU A 223 18.44 1.38 6.03
C GLU A 223 18.76 2.76 6.57
N LYS A 224 19.86 2.86 7.32
CA LYS A 224 20.33 4.13 7.84
C LYS A 224 20.91 4.94 6.70
N LEU A 225 20.34 6.11 6.44
CA LEU A 225 20.90 7.05 5.48
C LEU A 225 22.26 7.58 5.97
N PRO A 226 23.22 7.84 5.06
CA PRO A 226 24.42 8.60 5.38
C PRO A 226 24.06 9.97 5.98
N VAL A 227 24.88 10.48 6.90
CA VAL A 227 24.62 11.75 7.60
C VAL A 227 24.44 12.91 6.62
N SER A 228 25.23 12.95 5.54
CA SER A 228 25.11 13.96 4.48
C SER A 228 23.73 13.95 3.82
N VAL A 229 23.18 12.77 3.53
CA VAL A 229 21.84 12.63 2.93
C VAL A 229 20.76 13.00 3.93
N GLN A 230 20.92 12.64 5.22
CA GLN A 230 19.99 13.08 6.27
C GLN A 230 19.95 14.61 6.41
N GLN A 231 21.10 15.26 6.33
CA GLN A 231 21.19 16.73 6.36
C GLN A 231 20.54 17.37 5.14
N GLN A 232 20.71 16.79 3.95
CA GLN A 232 20.01 17.23 2.74
C GLN A 232 18.50 17.10 2.90
N LEU A 233 17.98 15.96 3.35
CA LEU A 233 16.55 15.79 3.60
C LEU A 233 16.02 16.81 4.64
N ALA A 234 16.79 17.05 5.70
CA ALA A 234 16.43 18.04 6.72
C ALA A 234 16.35 19.47 6.16
N HIS A 235 17.22 19.84 5.21
CA HIS A 235 17.13 21.13 4.50
C HIS A 235 15.79 21.27 3.77
N TRP A 236 15.27 20.19 3.19
CA TRP A 236 13.95 20.16 2.59
C TRP A 236 12.82 20.06 3.62
N GLY A 237 13.09 20.00 4.92
CA GLY A 237 12.09 19.82 5.98
C GLY A 237 11.55 18.39 6.08
N ILE A 238 12.33 17.40 5.66
CA ILE A 238 11.97 15.97 5.68
C ILE A 238 12.82 15.26 6.71
N GLN A 239 12.16 14.49 7.57
CA GLN A 239 12.81 13.63 8.55
C GLN A 239 12.90 12.20 8.01
N ALA A 240 14.00 11.52 8.24
CA ALA A 240 14.13 10.10 7.94
C ALA A 240 13.78 9.26 9.17
N LEU A 241 12.90 8.28 9.01
CA LEU A 241 12.61 7.24 10.00
C LEU A 241 13.15 5.91 9.49
N GLN A 242 14.16 5.37 10.16
CA GLN A 242 14.68 4.06 9.82
C GLN A 242 13.79 2.95 10.40
N TYR A 243 13.64 1.86 9.67
CA TYR A 243 13.17 0.59 10.23
C TYR A 243 14.14 -0.55 9.92
N ASP A 244 14.03 -1.64 10.66
CA ASP A 244 14.73 -2.89 10.40
C ASP A 244 13.79 -4.09 10.60
N TRP A 245 14.20 -5.25 10.07
CA TRP A 245 13.49 -6.51 10.26
C TRP A 245 14.08 -7.27 11.44
N GLN A 246 13.21 -7.69 12.35
CA GLN A 246 13.50 -8.63 13.43
C GLN A 246 12.70 -9.92 13.20
N GLY A 247 13.33 -10.87 12.50
CA GLY A 247 12.62 -12.02 11.95
C GLY A 247 11.55 -11.56 10.97
N THR A 248 10.28 -11.87 11.25
CA THR A 248 9.15 -11.44 10.42
C THR A 248 8.55 -10.09 10.85
N SER A 249 9.05 -9.47 11.91
CA SER A 249 8.50 -8.24 12.49
C SER A 249 9.29 -7.00 12.10
N VAL A 250 8.60 -5.88 11.92
CA VAL A 250 9.20 -4.60 11.56
C VAL A 250 9.41 -3.77 12.82
N ARG A 251 10.62 -3.26 13.00
CA ARG A 251 10.98 -2.36 14.10
C ARG A 251 11.32 -0.99 13.55
N PHE A 252 10.60 0.04 14.00
CA PHE A 252 10.88 1.43 13.65
C PHE A 252 11.80 2.06 14.69
N GLN A 253 12.97 2.52 14.26
CA GLN A 253 13.97 3.11 15.15
C GLN A 253 13.51 4.48 15.62
N HIS A 254 13.50 4.68 16.94
CA HIS A 254 13.15 5.97 17.57
C HIS A 254 11.74 6.51 17.26
N LEU A 255 10.80 5.66 16.80
CA LEU A 255 9.43 6.07 16.48
C LEU A 255 8.75 6.84 17.62
N ALA A 256 8.81 6.32 18.85
CA ALA A 256 8.22 6.99 20.01
C ALA A 256 8.81 8.39 20.28
N LYS A 257 10.13 8.56 20.06
CA LYS A 257 10.79 9.87 20.21
C LYS A 257 10.40 10.83 19.09
N LEU A 258 10.23 10.32 17.87
CA LEU A 258 9.74 11.10 16.73
C LEU A 258 8.33 11.61 17.02
N VAL A 259 7.42 10.71 17.42
CA VAL A 259 6.02 11.04 17.72
C VAL A 259 5.90 12.04 18.86
N ALA A 260 6.75 11.98 19.88
CA ALA A 260 6.74 12.93 20.99
C ALA A 260 7.14 14.37 20.59
N ARG A 261 7.69 14.57 19.39
CA ARG A 261 8.12 15.87 18.84
C ARG A 261 7.19 16.40 17.74
N LEU A 262 6.16 15.62 17.38
CA LEU A 262 5.07 16.05 16.49
C LEU A 262 4.09 16.90 17.28
#